data_AF-A0A964L8G0-F1
#
_entry.id   AF-A0A964L8G0-F1
#
_cell.length_a   1.000
_cell.length_b   1.000
_cell.length_c   1.000
_cell.angle_alpha   90.00
_cell.angle_beta   90.00
_cell.angle_gamma   90.00
#
_symmetry.space_group_name_H-M   'P 1'
#
loop_
_entity.id
_entity.type
_entity.pdbx_description
1 polymer ?
#
loop_
_entity_poly.entity_id
_entity_poly.type
_entity_poly.pdbx_seq_one_letter_code
_entity_poly.pdbx_strand_id
1 'polypeptide(L)'
;MRYGAMVVGLVVLMMTGCSSARLVSSSGSGGCVAVSDSSDRWPSYNMSKARELMSKQCPGGYKVIREEEVVVGQTTTNNTQRDTTEVPIVKGLVNGVQETTRQSTEVHDRTEWRIWFQKNQ
;
A
#
# COMPACT_ATOMS: atom_id res chain seq x y z
N MET A 1 18.19 10.37 -45.26
CA MET A 1 18.79 10.49 -43.92
C MET A 1 17.86 11.33 -43.06
N ARG A 2 17.54 11.10 -41.79
CA ARG A 2 17.79 10.06 -40.79
C ARG A 2 16.87 10.47 -39.62
N TYR A 3 16.00 9.56 -39.19
CA TYR A 3 15.53 9.41 -37.80
C TYR A 3 15.15 10.69 -37.02
N GLY A 4 13.98 11.27 -37.30
CA GLY A 4 13.42 12.37 -36.49
C GLY A 4 12.12 12.05 -35.75
N ALA A 5 11.67 10.78 -35.78
CA ALA A 5 10.33 10.40 -35.32
C ALA A 5 10.39 9.20 -34.37
N MET A 6 10.99 9.34 -33.18
CA MET A 6 10.80 8.33 -32.13
C MET A 6 11.31 8.73 -30.72
N VAL A 7 10.90 9.86 -30.15
CA VAL A 7 11.27 10.19 -28.75
C VAL A 7 10.09 10.68 -27.89
N VAL A 8 8.84 10.43 -28.30
CA VAL A 8 7.65 10.91 -27.56
C VAL A 8 6.92 9.79 -26.79
N GLY A 9 7.39 8.55 -26.83
CA GLY A 9 6.60 7.39 -26.38
C GLY A 9 7.07 6.61 -25.13
N LEU A 10 8.14 6.97 -24.43
CA LEU A 10 8.80 6.02 -23.51
C LEU A 10 9.19 6.58 -22.13
N VAL A 11 8.27 7.27 -21.44
CA VAL A 11 8.47 7.66 -20.02
C VAL A 11 7.21 7.40 -19.19
N VAL A 12 6.69 6.15 -19.18
CA VAL A 12 5.45 5.79 -18.43
C VAL A 12 5.60 4.55 -17.53
N LEU A 13 6.79 4.08 -17.15
CA LEU A 13 6.88 2.80 -16.39
C LEU A 13 7.94 2.74 -15.27
N MET A 14 8.06 3.76 -14.43
CA MET A 14 8.90 3.68 -13.21
C MET A 14 8.15 4.01 -11.92
N MET A 15 6.90 3.59 -11.81
CA MET A 15 6.19 3.53 -10.52
C MET A 15 5.87 2.08 -10.16
N THR A 16 6.90 1.23 -10.04
CA THR A 16 6.74 -0.08 -9.38
C THR A 16 6.71 0.13 -7.87
N GLY A 17 5.58 0.64 -7.39
CA GLY A 17 5.27 0.77 -5.97
C GLY A 17 5.45 -0.57 -5.26
N CYS A 18 6.22 -0.54 -4.17
CA CYS A 18 6.69 -1.66 -3.36
C CYS A 18 5.56 -2.28 -2.50
N SER A 19 4.42 -2.60 -3.11
CA SER A 19 3.32 -3.34 -2.48
C SER A 19 3.08 -4.61 -3.27
N SER A 20 3.81 -5.66 -2.92
CA SER A 20 3.82 -6.95 -3.59
C SER A 20 3.61 -8.04 -2.55
N ALA A 21 3.03 -9.17 -2.96
CA ALA A 21 2.95 -10.36 -2.12
C ALA A 21 4.33 -10.71 -1.53
N ARG A 22 4.36 -11.12 -0.26
CA ARG A 22 5.57 -11.45 0.49
C ARG A 22 5.40 -12.74 1.28
N LEU A 23 6.47 -13.52 1.42
CA LEU A 23 6.49 -14.68 2.32
C LEU A 23 6.59 -14.19 3.77
N VAL A 24 5.62 -14.58 4.60
CA VAL A 24 5.60 -14.31 6.05
C VAL A 24 6.29 -15.43 6.80
N SER A 25 6.10 -16.67 6.37
CA SER A 25 6.77 -17.84 6.93
C SER A 25 6.99 -18.90 5.86
N SER A 26 8.10 -19.62 5.98
CA SER A 26 8.45 -20.75 5.10
C SER A 26 9.01 -21.88 5.96
N SER A 27 8.51 -23.10 5.71
CA SER A 27 8.88 -24.34 6.36
C SER A 27 9.01 -25.44 5.30
N GLY A 28 9.74 -26.52 5.59
CA GLY A 28 9.94 -27.62 4.65
C GLY A 28 8.64 -28.32 4.22
N SER A 29 7.57 -28.17 5.00
CA SER A 29 6.24 -28.73 4.73
C SER A 29 5.23 -27.71 4.19
N GLY A 30 5.52 -26.41 4.15
CA GLY A 30 4.52 -25.38 3.80
C GLY A 30 4.93 -23.97 4.22
N GLY A 31 4.01 -23.01 4.16
CA GLY A 31 4.30 -21.63 4.54
C GLY A 31 3.06 -20.72 4.56
N CYS A 32 3.32 -19.43 4.76
CA CYS A 32 2.32 -18.38 4.71
C CYS A 32 2.81 -17.25 3.80
N VAL A 33 1.96 -16.83 2.85
CA VAL A 33 2.16 -15.64 2.02
C VAL A 33 1.19 -14.56 2.49
N ALA A 34 1.69 -13.33 2.67
CA ALA A 34 0.86 -12.15 2.87
C ALA A 34 0.74 -11.36 1.57
N VAL A 35 -0.45 -10.84 1.34
CA VAL A 35 -0.83 -10.07 0.16
C VAL A 35 -1.53 -8.81 0.64
N SER A 36 -1.05 -7.64 0.21
CA SER A 36 -1.62 -6.35 0.65
C SER A 36 -3.06 -6.15 0.17
N ASP A 37 -3.44 -6.78 -0.94
CA ASP A 37 -4.77 -6.68 -1.54
C ASP A 37 -5.06 -7.96 -2.33
N SER A 38 -6.27 -8.51 -2.21
CA SER A 38 -6.67 -9.74 -2.89
C SER A 38 -6.92 -9.55 -4.40
N SER A 39 -6.91 -8.31 -4.90
CA SER A 39 -7.13 -8.01 -6.31
C SER A 39 -5.87 -8.26 -7.14
N ASP A 40 -6.04 -8.99 -8.24
CA ASP A 40 -5.02 -9.14 -9.27
C ASP A 40 -5.18 -8.04 -10.33
N ARG A 41 -4.91 -6.79 -9.94
CA ARG A 41 -5.04 -5.63 -10.83
C ARG A 41 -3.67 -5.12 -11.25
N TRP A 42 -3.59 -4.66 -12.50
CA TRP A 42 -2.44 -3.91 -12.99
C TRP A 42 -2.25 -2.65 -12.12
N PRO A 43 -1.00 -2.27 -11.74
CA PRO A 43 0.29 -2.83 -12.17
C PRO A 43 0.91 -3.90 -11.25
N SER A 44 0.33 -4.18 -10.08
CA SER A 44 1.01 -4.95 -9.02
C SER A 44 0.82 -6.48 -9.12
N TYR A 45 -0.30 -6.95 -9.68
CA TYR A 45 -0.64 -8.38 -9.83
C TYR A 45 -0.35 -9.21 -8.56
N ASN A 46 -0.91 -8.76 -7.44
CA ASN A 46 -0.57 -9.24 -6.11
C ASN A 46 -0.83 -10.74 -5.93
N MET A 47 -1.96 -11.23 -6.44
CA MET A 47 -2.34 -12.64 -6.31
C MET A 47 -1.48 -13.54 -7.20
N SER A 48 -1.14 -13.08 -8.40
CA SER A 48 -0.24 -13.81 -9.30
C SER A 48 1.16 -13.99 -8.70
N LYS A 49 1.72 -12.95 -8.07
CA LYS A 49 3.00 -13.06 -7.35
C LYS A 49 2.92 -13.97 -6.12
N ALA A 50 1.79 -13.97 -5.41
CA ALA A 50 1.59 -14.90 -4.29
C ALA A 50 1.66 -16.36 -4.77
N ARG A 51 1.00 -16.68 -5.89
CA ARG A 51 1.06 -18.01 -6.50
C ARG A 51 2.45 -18.39 -6.96
N GLU A 52 3.21 -17.43 -7.50
CA GLU A 52 4.61 -17.64 -7.89
C GLU A 52 5.50 -17.95 -6.68
N LEU A 53 5.32 -17.25 -5.55
CA LEU A 53 6.07 -17.53 -4.33
C LEU A 53 5.75 -18.92 -3.78
N MET A 54 4.47 -19.31 -3.79
CA MET A 54 4.04 -20.65 -3.35
C MET A 54 4.60 -21.75 -4.26
N SER A 55 4.58 -21.56 -5.58
CA SER A 55 5.11 -22.54 -6.53
C SER A 55 6.63 -22.67 -6.46
N LYS A 56 7.35 -21.55 -6.26
CA LYS A 56 8.80 -21.55 -6.01
C LYS A 56 9.16 -22.33 -4.74
N GLN A 57 8.38 -22.19 -3.68
CA GLN A 57 8.60 -22.92 -2.43
C GLN A 57 8.27 -24.41 -2.56
N CYS A 58 7.20 -24.74 -3.29
CA CYS A 58 6.70 -26.11 -3.45
C CYS A 58 6.58 -26.47 -4.94
N PRO A 59 7.70 -26.81 -5.62
CA PRO A 59 7.70 -27.13 -7.04
C PRO A 59 6.92 -28.42 -7.37
N GLY A 60 6.80 -29.34 -6.40
CA GLY A 60 5.96 -30.54 -6.50
C GLY A 60 4.45 -30.29 -6.31
N GLY A 61 4.04 -29.02 -6.17
CA GLY A 61 2.67 -28.62 -5.89
C GLY A 61 2.43 -28.34 -4.41
N TYR A 62 1.42 -27.51 -4.18
CA TYR A 62 0.95 -27.12 -2.86
C TYR A 62 -0.57 -27.12 -2.82
N LYS A 63 -1.11 -27.24 -1.61
CA LYS A 63 -2.52 -27.06 -1.31
C LYS A 63 -2.66 -25.86 -0.38
N VAL A 64 -3.53 -24.93 -0.76
CA VAL A 64 -3.94 -23.85 0.14
C VAL A 64 -4.85 -24.43 1.21
N ILE A 65 -4.49 -24.21 2.47
CA ILE A 65 -5.22 -24.71 3.64
C ILE A 65 -6.12 -23.63 4.25
N ARG A 66 -5.76 -22.36 4.09
CA ARG A 66 -6.49 -21.23 4.63
C ARG A 66 -6.18 -19.95 3.87
N GLU A 67 -7.20 -19.13 3.64
CA GLU A 67 -7.07 -17.76 3.15
C GLU A 67 -7.97 -16.88 4.03
N GLU A 68 -7.39 -15.90 4.73
CA GLU A 68 -8.17 -14.96 5.54
C GLU A 68 -7.54 -13.57 5.58
N GLU A 69 -8.38 -12.55 5.76
CA GLU A 69 -7.94 -11.18 5.98
C GLU A 69 -7.59 -10.99 7.47
N VAL A 70 -6.36 -10.55 7.74
CA VAL A 70 -5.85 -10.39 9.10
C VAL A 70 -5.44 -8.95 9.35
N VAL A 71 -5.89 -8.37 10.47
CA VAL A 71 -5.43 -7.06 10.94
C VAL A 71 -3.96 -7.20 11.37
N VAL A 72 -3.06 -6.51 10.67
CA VAL A 72 -1.61 -6.56 10.94
C VAL A 72 -1.10 -5.34 11.69
N GLY A 73 -1.93 -4.31 11.86
CA GLY A 73 -1.61 -3.10 12.61
C GLY A 73 -2.66 -2.01 12.43
N GLN A 74 -2.37 -0.81 12.93
CA GLN A 74 -3.22 0.37 12.79
C GLN A 74 -2.41 1.52 12.20
N THR A 75 -3.03 2.31 11.32
CA THR A 75 -2.46 3.53 10.76
C THR A 75 -3.18 4.73 11.37
N THR A 76 -2.44 5.63 12.02
CA THR A 76 -2.99 6.87 12.56
C THR A 76 -2.62 8.04 11.66
N THR A 77 -3.61 8.69 11.08
CA THR A 77 -3.45 9.89 10.25
C THR A 77 -3.79 11.11 11.10
N ASN A 78 -2.79 11.96 11.36
CA ASN A 78 -2.99 13.24 12.04
C ASN A 78 -3.02 14.37 11.01
N ASN A 79 -4.16 15.05 10.88
CA ASN A 79 -4.31 16.22 10.04
C ASN A 79 -4.39 17.47 10.92
N THR A 80 -3.46 18.40 10.72
CA THR A 80 -3.46 19.71 11.40
C THR A 80 -3.70 20.79 10.36
N GLN A 81 -4.85 21.43 10.42
CA GLN A 81 -5.18 22.60 9.62
C GLN A 81 -5.04 23.84 10.49
N ARG A 82 -4.17 24.78 10.09
CA ARG A 82 -4.02 26.08 10.73
C ARG A 82 -4.63 27.14 9.83
N ASP A 83 -5.70 27.76 10.29
CA ASP A 83 -6.34 28.88 9.63
C ASP A 83 -5.91 30.18 10.32
N THR A 84 -5.23 31.06 9.60
CA THR A 84 -4.81 32.39 10.10
C THR A 84 -5.75 33.44 9.52
N THR A 85 -6.50 34.14 10.37
CA THR A 85 -7.38 35.24 9.96
C THR A 85 -6.86 36.55 10.54
N GLU A 86 -6.65 37.55 9.68
CA GLU A 86 -6.34 38.91 10.12
C GLU A 86 -7.64 39.63 10.50
N VAL A 87 -7.73 40.10 11.74
CA VAL A 87 -8.87 40.84 12.27
C VAL A 87 -8.47 42.28 12.62
N PRO A 88 -9.21 43.31 12.18
CA PRO A 88 -8.91 44.69 12.55
C PRO A 88 -9.28 44.92 14.03
N ILE A 89 -8.31 45.34 14.85
CA ILE A 89 -8.52 45.54 16.30
C ILE A 89 -9.28 46.86 16.57
N VAL A 90 -9.04 47.89 15.75
CA VAL A 90 -9.75 49.19 15.79
C VAL A 90 -9.74 49.84 14.41
N LYS A 91 -10.73 50.69 14.10
CA LYS A 91 -10.90 51.37 12.81
C LYS A 91 -9.72 52.31 12.53
N GLY A 92 -8.67 51.80 11.89
CA GLY A 92 -7.52 52.58 11.39
C GLY A 92 -6.15 52.25 11.98
N LEU A 93 -6.02 51.34 12.95
CA LEU A 93 -4.70 50.96 13.52
C LEU A 93 -4.61 49.47 13.84
N VAL A 94 -3.55 48.84 13.30
CA VAL A 94 -3.00 47.47 13.46
C VAL A 94 -3.93 46.26 13.24
N ASN A 95 -3.46 45.32 12.41
CA ASN A 95 -4.07 44.02 12.17
C ASN A 95 -3.73 43.08 13.34
N GLY A 96 -4.73 42.59 14.05
CA GLY A 96 -4.59 41.47 14.97
C GLY A 96 -4.58 40.16 14.19
N VAL A 97 -3.71 39.22 14.53
CA VAL A 97 -3.69 37.89 13.92
C VAL A 97 -4.44 36.93 14.83
N GLN A 98 -5.57 36.40 14.36
CA GLN A 98 -6.30 35.32 15.03
C GLN A 98 -5.95 33.99 14.38
N GLU A 99 -5.26 33.12 15.11
CA GLU A 99 -4.92 31.78 14.67
C GLU A 99 -5.95 30.78 15.19
N THR A 100 -6.59 30.04 14.28
CA THR A 100 -7.46 28.91 14.61
C THR A 100 -6.76 27.63 14.18
N THR A 101 -6.49 26.72 15.12
CA THR A 101 -5.90 25.41 14.81
C THR A 101 -6.98 24.33 14.93
N ARG A 102 -7.22 23.59 13.85
CA ARG A 102 -8.07 22.40 13.82
C ARG A 102 -7.20 21.16 13.71
N GLN A 103 -7.43 20.21 14.60
CA GLN A 103 -6.75 18.92 14.61
C GLN A 103 -7.81 17.82 14.38
N SER A 104 -7.56 16.95 13.41
CA SER A 104 -8.35 15.74 13.20
C SER A 104 -7.41 14.54 13.27
N THR A 105 -7.76 13.56 14.09
CA THR A 105 -7.03 12.29 14.21
C THR A 105 -7.94 11.17 13.71
N GLU A 106 -7.54 10.52 12.62
CA GLU A 106 -8.22 9.35 12.08
C GLU A 106 -7.39 8.10 12.32
N VAL A 107 -8.01 7.06 12.86
CA VAL A 107 -7.39 5.74 13.06
C VAL A 107 -8.03 4.76 12.08
N HIS A 108 -7.21 4.15 11.23
CA HIS A 108 -7.63 3.14 10.26
C HIS A 108 -6.91 1.83 10.53
N ASP A 109 -7.66 0.73 10.63
CA ASP A 109 -7.07 -0.60 10.75
C ASP A 109 -6.39 -0.98 9.44
N ARG A 110 -5.18 -1.54 9.54
CA ARG A 110 -4.42 -2.04 8.40
C ARG A 110 -4.58 -3.55 8.33
N THR A 111 -5.23 -4.00 7.27
CA THR A 111 -5.44 -5.43 6.98
C THR A 111 -4.48 -5.93 5.90
N GLU A 112 -4.15 -7.22 5.96
CA GLU A 112 -3.43 -7.95 4.90
C GLU A 112 -4.09 -9.33 4.73
N TRP A 113 -4.19 -9.80 3.48
CA TRP A 113 -4.64 -11.15 3.17
C TRP A 113 -3.52 -12.15 3.43
N ARG A 114 -3.78 -13.19 4.22
CA ARG A 114 -2.83 -14.26 4.50
C ARG A 114 -3.31 -15.57 3.90
N ILE A 115 -2.42 -16.18 3.12
CA ILE A 115 -2.64 -17.46 2.43
C ILE A 115 -1.67 -18.47 3.04
N TRP A 116 -2.21 -19.45 3.75
CA TRP A 116 -1.44 -20.58 4.28
C TRP A 116 -1.51 -21.73 3.30
N PHE A 117 -0.35 -22.31 3.00
CA PHE A 117 -0.22 -23.41 2.07
C PHE A 117 0.65 -24.51 2.66
N GLN A 118 0.37 -25.73 2.24
CA GLN A 118 1.15 -26.91 2.57
C GLN A 118 1.60 -27.61 1.30
N LYS A 119 2.82 -28.15 1.30
CA LYS A 119 3.35 -28.97 0.20
C LYS A 119 2.48 -30.22 0.06
N ASN A 120 2.17 -30.61 -1.18
CA ASN A 120 1.55 -31.91 -1.44
C ASN A 120 2.54 -33.02 -1.07
N GLN A 121 2.06 -34.01 -0.31
CA GLN A 121 2.83 -35.20 0.07
C GLN A 121 3.09 -36.08 -1.16
#